data_AF-A0A1B6EN51-F1
#
_entry.id   AF-A0A1B6EN51-F1
#
_cell.length_a   1.000
_cell.length_b   1.000
_cell.length_c   1.000
_cell.angle_alpha   90.00
_cell.angle_beta   90.00
_cell.angle_gamma   90.00
#
_symmetry.space_group_name_H-M   'P 1'
#
loop_
_entity.id
_entity.type
_entity.pdbx_description
1 polymer ?
#
loop_
_entity_poly.entity_id
_entity_poly.type
_entity_poly.pdbx_seq_one_letter_code
_entity_poly.pdbx_strand_id
1 'polypeptide(L)'
;IPVGKAAGMDGIFPEFIKHTGPKLRTWLLTLFNNILLNGTLPKALKRSKVIAILKPGKPVDRVDSYRPIALLSVIYKLFERLIYNRIFPILNASIPQEQAGFRPGRNCCDQVLALTTHIEAGYENKLTTSVAFIDLSSAYDTVWRKGLLVKLYDLIPCPLLLRLMNNMLCDRLVKVHIGQRESGFRQLNDGLPQGSVLAPILFNIYTADIPETNCRKFIYADDIAIASQHKEVRVTEYTLTSDLANLNNYFKTWKLKPNSTKTEVACFHLNNRLANYKLNVQFNGDLLNHNEHPQYLGVTLDRSLTFKYHLKKTAGKVKTRANILQHLAGSSWGASAKVLRTSALSLVYSAAEYCAPVWLNSVHVREVDVQLHRAMRAISGTLMSTRLEWLPVLSNIAPPEVRRKEALVREYSKIVSSPNLPILQDIPPQIGRLKSRKPPIRSAMQLQAASFSPKTTWVSMWDSFEGQNNTLVSDPTKELGGMNLPRREWSLINRFRTGVGRCNYWKAKWGQTNDQSCDCGAASQTMDHIINECPQRAFPGGITELNNISQEALHWLHELDLAL
;
A
#
# COMPACT_ATOMS: atom_id res chain seq x y z
N ILE A 1 0.74 12.74 -19.88
CA ILE A 1 -0.60 12.44 -19.32
C ILE A 1 -0.70 10.92 -19.20
N PRO A 2 -1.14 10.36 -18.06
CA PRO A 2 -1.33 8.91 -17.93
C PRO A 2 -2.48 8.40 -18.82
N VAL A 3 -2.27 7.26 -19.49
CA VAL A 3 -3.26 6.55 -20.32
C VAL A 3 -4.19 5.69 -19.47
N GLY A 4 -5.30 5.22 -20.05
CA GLY A 4 -6.31 4.38 -19.39
C GLY A 4 -7.13 5.14 -18.34
N LYS A 5 -7.33 6.45 -18.53
CA LYS A 5 -8.11 7.30 -17.61
C LYS A 5 -9.39 7.78 -18.28
N ALA A 6 -10.44 7.92 -17.48
CA ALA A 6 -11.72 8.45 -17.93
C ALA A 6 -11.60 9.90 -18.43
N ALA A 7 -12.38 10.22 -19.47
CA ALA A 7 -12.52 11.55 -20.02
C ALA A 7 -13.32 12.49 -19.10
N GLY A 8 -13.18 13.80 -19.32
CA GLY A 8 -14.02 14.82 -18.69
C GLY A 8 -15.38 14.94 -19.39
N MET A 9 -16.06 16.06 -19.19
CA MET A 9 -17.33 16.35 -19.89
C MET A 9 -17.16 16.59 -21.40
N ASP A 10 -15.93 16.83 -21.86
CA ASP A 10 -15.59 17.05 -23.27
C ASP A 10 -15.43 15.76 -24.08
N GLY A 11 -15.45 14.59 -23.44
CA GLY A 11 -15.27 13.29 -24.11
C GLY A 11 -13.85 13.06 -24.65
N ILE A 12 -12.88 13.93 -24.31
CA ILE A 12 -11.50 13.81 -24.80
C ILE A 12 -10.72 12.89 -23.87
N PHE A 13 -10.19 11.81 -24.43
CA PHE A 13 -9.36 10.83 -23.71
C PHE A 13 -7.86 11.19 -23.76
N PRO A 14 -7.07 10.80 -22.74
CA PRO A 14 -5.61 10.99 -22.73
C PRO A 14 -4.89 10.49 -24.00
N GLU A 15 -5.37 9.38 -24.57
CA GLU A 15 -4.84 8.72 -25.75
C GLU A 15 -4.90 9.65 -26.97
N PHE A 16 -5.98 10.42 -27.11
CA PHE A 16 -6.16 11.33 -28.24
C PHE A 16 -5.06 12.41 -28.25
N ILE A 17 -4.70 12.91 -27.06
CA ILE A 17 -3.62 13.88 -26.91
C ILE A 17 -2.25 13.23 -27.10
N LYS A 18 -2.06 12.00 -26.63
CA LYS A 18 -0.77 11.29 -26.74
C LYS A 18 -0.43 10.94 -28.19
N HIS A 19 -1.43 10.57 -28.97
CA HIS A 19 -1.30 10.17 -30.38
C HIS A 19 -1.56 11.32 -31.37
N THR A 20 -1.61 12.57 -30.89
CA THR A 20 -1.86 13.70 -31.78
C THR A 20 -0.63 14.12 -32.60
N GLY A 21 -0.89 14.55 -33.83
CA GLY A 21 0.10 15.14 -34.74
C GLY A 21 0.51 16.58 -34.40
N PRO A 22 1.50 17.14 -35.13
CA PRO A 22 2.11 18.43 -34.84
C PRO A 22 1.12 19.60 -34.88
N LYS A 23 0.13 19.58 -35.79
CA LYS A 23 -0.87 20.66 -35.93
C LYS A 23 -1.63 20.92 -34.62
N LEU A 24 -2.13 19.88 -33.95
CA LEU A 24 -2.83 20.05 -32.68
C LEU A 24 -1.88 20.49 -31.57
N ARG A 25 -0.62 20.04 -31.57
CA ARG A 25 0.36 20.47 -30.57
C ARG A 25 0.64 21.96 -30.67
N THR A 26 0.81 22.47 -31.89
CA THR A 26 0.96 23.92 -32.14
C THR A 26 -0.28 24.68 -31.70
N TRP A 27 -1.49 24.18 -32.02
CA TRP A 27 -2.72 24.81 -31.56
C TRP A 27 -2.85 24.85 -30.03
N LEU A 28 -2.56 23.73 -29.34
CA LEU A 28 -2.56 23.67 -27.88
C LEU A 28 -1.53 24.61 -27.26
N LEU A 29 -0.34 24.72 -27.87
CA LEU A 29 0.68 25.67 -27.44
C LEU A 29 0.17 27.11 -27.53
N THR A 30 -0.40 27.51 -28.67
CA THR A 30 -0.99 28.84 -28.85
C THR A 30 -2.11 29.08 -27.84
N LEU A 31 -3.01 28.11 -27.65
CA LEU A 31 -4.08 28.19 -26.66
C LEU A 31 -3.53 28.43 -25.25
N PHE A 32 -2.55 27.63 -24.82
CA PHE A 32 -1.98 27.75 -23.48
C PHE A 32 -1.21 29.06 -23.28
N ASN A 33 -0.48 29.53 -24.29
CA ASN A 33 0.19 30.83 -24.23
C ASN A 33 -0.83 31.97 -24.11
N ASN A 34 -1.93 31.93 -24.87
CA ASN A 34 -3.00 32.91 -24.77
C ASN A 34 -3.67 32.91 -23.39
N ILE A 35 -3.91 31.72 -22.81
CA ILE A 35 -4.44 31.61 -21.45
C ILE A 35 -3.47 32.20 -20.43
N LEU A 36 -2.17 31.91 -20.55
CA LEU A 36 -1.15 32.44 -19.65
C LEU A 36 -1.05 33.96 -19.71
N LEU A 37 -0.99 34.55 -20.91
CA LEU A 37 -0.85 36.00 -21.12
C LEU A 37 -2.08 36.78 -20.65
N ASN A 38 -3.28 36.25 -20.91
CA ASN A 38 -4.52 36.94 -20.56
C ASN A 38 -5.01 36.62 -19.13
N GLY A 39 -4.56 35.51 -18.55
CA GLY A 39 -5.03 35.01 -17.26
C GLY A 39 -6.49 34.53 -17.27
N THR A 40 -7.03 34.20 -18.45
CA THR A 40 -8.45 33.83 -18.64
C THR A 40 -8.57 32.41 -19.21
N LEU A 41 -9.38 31.59 -18.55
CA LEU A 41 -9.64 30.22 -18.96
C LEU A 41 -10.98 30.11 -19.72
N PRO A 42 -11.04 29.37 -20.85
CA PRO A 42 -12.30 29.08 -21.51
C PRO A 42 -13.31 28.41 -20.56
N LYS A 43 -14.56 28.89 -20.57
CA LYS A 43 -15.64 28.34 -19.71
C LYS A 43 -15.82 26.83 -19.86
N ALA A 44 -15.55 26.28 -21.05
CA ALA A 44 -15.61 24.85 -21.31
C ALA A 44 -14.63 24.04 -20.43
N LEU A 45 -13.42 24.57 -20.18
CA LEU A 45 -12.40 23.91 -19.34
C LEU A 45 -12.72 24.01 -17.84
N LYS A 46 -13.65 24.89 -17.46
CA LYS A 46 -14.13 25.06 -16.06
C LYS A 46 -15.29 24.12 -15.70
N ARG A 47 -15.77 23.31 -16.65
CA ARG A 47 -16.84 22.32 -16.45
C ARG A 47 -16.26 20.97 -16.04
N SER A 48 -16.85 20.34 -15.03
CA SER A 48 -16.41 19.02 -14.57
C SER A 48 -17.57 18.11 -14.22
N LYS A 49 -17.36 16.82 -14.50
CA LYS A 49 -18.28 15.74 -14.13
C LYS A 49 -17.86 15.20 -12.78
N VAL A 50 -18.73 15.26 -11.79
CA VAL A 50 -18.47 14.71 -10.45
C VAL A 50 -19.09 13.32 -10.36
N ILE A 51 -18.28 12.31 -10.06
CA ILE A 51 -18.72 10.94 -9.78
C ILE A 51 -18.64 10.72 -8.27
N ALA A 52 -19.75 10.29 -7.67
CA ALA A 52 -19.80 9.95 -6.25
C ALA A 52 -19.41 8.48 -6.05
N ILE A 53 -18.25 8.23 -5.41
CA ILE A 53 -17.80 6.86 -5.08
C ILE A 53 -18.15 6.55 -3.64
N LEU A 54 -18.92 5.47 -3.42
CA LEU A 54 -19.27 5.02 -2.08
C LEU A 54 -18.03 4.57 -1.31
N LYS A 55 -17.87 5.07 -0.08
CA LYS A 55 -16.84 4.63 0.86
C LYS A 55 -17.17 3.19 1.28
N PRO A 56 -16.19 2.26 1.30
CA PRO A 56 -16.44 0.88 1.66
C PRO A 56 -17.14 0.73 3.03
N GLY A 57 -18.22 -0.06 3.08
CA GLY A 57 -18.94 -0.38 4.31
C GLY A 57 -19.76 0.77 4.92
N LYS A 58 -19.94 1.88 4.21
CA LYS A 58 -20.77 3.01 4.67
C LYS A 58 -22.20 2.92 4.10
N PRO A 59 -23.21 3.45 4.81
CA PRO A 59 -24.61 3.39 4.35
C PRO A 59 -24.82 4.15 3.03
N VAL A 60 -25.57 3.55 2.09
CA VAL A 60 -25.82 4.10 0.75
C VAL A 60 -26.77 5.31 0.73
N ASP A 61 -27.56 5.46 1.78
CA ASP A 61 -28.56 6.51 1.95
C ASP A 61 -27.97 7.84 2.46
N ARG A 62 -26.71 7.85 2.92
CA ARG A 62 -26.08 9.04 3.48
C ARG A 62 -25.10 9.71 2.52
N VAL A 63 -25.20 11.03 2.38
CA VAL A 63 -24.34 11.82 1.48
C VAL A 63 -22.87 11.78 1.89
N ASP A 64 -22.57 11.80 3.19
CA ASP A 64 -21.19 11.75 3.72
C ASP A 64 -20.50 10.39 3.51
N SER A 65 -21.26 9.37 3.09
CA SER A 65 -20.73 8.07 2.67
C SER A 65 -20.04 8.11 1.31
N TYR A 66 -20.21 9.18 0.52
CA TYR A 66 -19.64 9.27 -0.82
C TYR A 66 -18.40 10.17 -0.86
N ARG A 67 -17.45 9.84 -1.74
CA ARG A 67 -16.34 10.71 -2.13
C ARG A 67 -16.61 11.30 -3.53
N PRO A 68 -16.70 12.63 -3.67
CA PRO A 68 -16.90 13.25 -4.97
C PRO A 68 -15.58 13.31 -5.75
N ILE A 69 -15.48 12.63 -6.89
CA ILE A 69 -14.32 12.72 -7.80
C ILE A 69 -14.67 13.59 -8.99
N ALA A 70 -13.94 14.69 -9.17
CA ALA A 70 -14.10 15.60 -10.30
C ALA A 70 -13.29 15.10 -11.51
N LEU A 71 -14.00 14.64 -12.55
CA LEU A 71 -13.45 14.38 -13.86
C LEU A 71 -13.32 15.69 -14.65
N LEU A 72 -12.10 16.23 -14.60
CA LEU A 72 -11.68 17.42 -15.34
C LEU A 72 -11.28 17.08 -16.78
N SER A 73 -11.44 18.06 -17.67
CA SER A 73 -10.92 17.99 -19.04
C SER A 73 -9.45 17.57 -19.07
N VAL A 74 -9.10 16.71 -20.03
CA VAL A 74 -7.70 16.29 -20.24
C VAL A 74 -6.83 17.48 -20.67
N ILE A 75 -7.37 18.39 -21.48
CA ILE A 75 -6.69 19.62 -21.90
C ILE A 75 -6.41 20.50 -20.69
N TYR A 76 -7.39 20.65 -19.79
CA TYR A 76 -7.21 21.38 -18.53
C TYR A 76 -6.10 20.77 -17.65
N LYS A 77 -6.11 19.45 -17.46
CA LYS A 77 -5.08 18.74 -16.68
C LYS A 77 -3.69 18.84 -17.31
N LEU A 78 -3.60 18.89 -18.64
CA LEU A 78 -2.33 19.13 -19.34
C LEU A 78 -1.80 20.53 -19.01
N PHE A 79 -2.66 21.53 -19.09
CA PHE A 79 -2.32 22.91 -18.74
C PHE A 79 -1.89 23.05 -17.27
N GLU A 80 -2.66 22.46 -16.34
CA GLU A 80 -2.28 22.42 -14.92
C GLU A 80 -0.90 21.78 -14.70
N ARG A 81 -0.57 20.72 -15.44
CA ARG A 81 0.75 20.06 -15.34
C ARG A 81 1.88 20.99 -15.80
N LEU A 82 1.66 21.76 -16.86
CA LEU A 82 2.63 22.74 -17.35
C LEU A 82 2.88 23.85 -16.31
N ILE A 83 1.84 24.30 -15.62
CA ILE A 83 1.97 25.27 -14.52
C ILE A 83 2.67 24.62 -13.33
N TYR A 84 2.21 23.44 -12.91
CA TYR A 84 2.76 22.68 -11.79
C TYR A 84 4.27 22.55 -11.93
N ASN A 85 4.77 22.11 -13.09
CA ASN A 85 6.19 21.92 -13.30
C ASN A 85 7.02 23.20 -13.13
N ARG A 86 6.42 24.39 -13.35
CA ARG A 86 7.10 25.68 -13.20
C ARG A 86 7.07 26.20 -11.76
N ILE A 87 5.94 26.07 -11.07
CA ILE A 87 5.77 26.63 -9.72
C ILE A 87 6.16 25.66 -8.61
N PHE A 88 6.14 24.36 -8.88
CA PHE A 88 6.37 23.31 -7.87
C PHE A 88 7.70 23.47 -7.13
N PRO A 89 8.86 23.72 -7.79
CA PRO A 89 10.12 23.86 -7.06
C PRO A 89 10.10 24.98 -6.02
N ILE A 90 9.47 26.11 -6.35
CA ILE A 90 9.34 27.27 -5.47
C ILE A 90 8.41 26.93 -4.29
N LEU A 91 7.20 26.43 -4.59
CA LEU A 91 6.22 26.07 -3.57
C LEU A 91 6.73 24.96 -2.64
N ASN A 92 7.38 23.93 -3.19
CA ASN A 92 7.86 22.80 -2.42
C ASN A 92 8.99 23.18 -1.44
N ALA A 93 9.76 24.22 -1.73
CA ALA A 93 10.80 24.71 -0.82
C ALA A 93 10.20 25.33 0.46
N SER A 94 8.99 25.88 0.38
CA SER A 94 8.30 26.53 1.50
C SER A 94 7.47 25.57 2.37
N ILE A 95 7.34 24.30 1.99
CA ILE A 95 6.54 23.32 2.74
C ILE A 95 7.38 22.76 3.91
N PRO A 96 6.88 22.83 5.16
CA PRO A 96 7.57 22.30 6.35
C PRO A 96 8.00 20.85 6.19
N GLN A 97 9.07 20.47 6.88
CA GLN A 97 9.60 19.12 6.78
C GLN A 97 8.61 18.07 7.31
N GLU A 98 7.76 18.41 8.25
CA GLU A 98 6.76 17.55 8.89
C GLU A 98 5.62 17.13 7.96
N GLN A 99 5.35 17.91 6.90
CA GLN A 99 4.31 17.65 5.90
C GLN A 99 4.83 16.70 4.82
N ALA A 100 4.51 15.42 4.93
CA ALA A 100 4.93 14.38 3.99
C ALA A 100 3.97 14.16 2.80
N GLY A 101 2.72 14.59 2.92
CA GLY A 101 1.68 14.37 1.92
C GLY A 101 2.02 15.02 0.58
N PHE A 102 1.79 14.31 -0.53
CA PHE A 102 1.96 14.81 -1.91
C PHE A 102 3.34 15.37 -2.26
N ARG A 103 4.39 14.99 -1.52
CA ARG A 103 5.77 15.41 -1.81
C ARG A 103 6.60 14.28 -2.43
N PRO A 104 7.49 14.60 -3.37
CA PRO A 104 8.40 13.60 -3.95
C PRO A 104 9.35 13.07 -2.87
N GLY A 105 9.69 11.78 -2.97
CA GLY A 105 10.57 11.11 -2.00
C GLY A 105 9.94 10.81 -0.65
N ARG A 106 8.66 11.16 -0.45
CA ARG A 106 7.90 10.90 0.79
C ARG A 106 6.72 9.98 0.52
N ASN A 107 6.41 9.06 1.44
CA ASN A 107 5.33 8.10 1.26
C ASN A 107 4.51 7.95 2.57
N CYS A 108 3.62 6.96 2.64
CA CYS A 108 2.90 6.72 3.90
C CYS A 108 3.75 5.91 4.88
N CYS A 109 4.59 5.02 4.36
CA CYS A 109 5.38 4.10 5.16
C CYS A 109 6.45 4.82 5.97
N ASP A 110 7.20 5.76 5.39
CA ASP A 110 8.16 6.59 6.13
C ASP A 110 7.48 7.43 7.21
N GLN A 111 6.30 7.99 6.93
CA GLN A 111 5.59 8.83 7.89
C GLN A 111 5.03 8.01 9.06
N VAL A 112 4.48 6.82 8.81
CA VAL A 112 4.09 5.90 9.88
C VAL A 112 5.32 5.43 10.64
N LEU A 113 6.41 5.13 9.94
CA LEU A 113 7.66 4.71 10.56
C LEU A 113 8.21 5.80 11.49
N ALA A 114 8.17 7.07 11.07
CA ALA A 114 8.58 8.22 11.89
C ALA A 114 7.80 8.28 13.21
N LEU A 115 6.46 8.22 13.13
CA LEU A 115 5.62 8.21 14.33
C LEU A 115 5.92 7.01 15.24
N THR A 116 6.05 5.80 14.66
CA THR A 116 6.36 4.60 15.46
C THR A 116 7.75 4.62 16.07
N THR A 117 8.75 5.15 15.36
CA THR A 117 10.12 5.32 15.86
C THR A 117 10.14 6.34 17.01
N HIS A 118 9.39 7.44 16.90
CA HIS A 118 9.20 8.39 17.99
C HIS A 118 8.57 7.71 19.22
N ILE A 119 7.49 6.94 19.05
CA ILE A 119 6.84 6.17 20.13
C ILE A 119 7.83 5.17 20.77
N GLU A 120 8.60 4.44 19.96
CA GLU A 120 9.60 3.48 20.43
C GLU A 120 10.71 4.16 21.24
N ALA A 121 11.18 5.34 20.81
CA ALA A 121 12.12 6.15 21.58
C ALA A 121 11.53 6.55 22.95
N GLY A 122 10.23 6.85 23.01
CA GLY A 122 9.50 7.05 24.25
C GLY A 122 9.55 5.81 25.16
N TYR A 123 9.31 4.62 24.61
CA TYR A 123 9.39 3.37 25.38
C TYR A 123 10.79 3.12 25.96
N GLU A 124 11.83 3.40 25.18
CA GLU A 124 13.23 3.26 25.62
C GLU A 124 13.52 4.15 26.84
N ASN A 125 13.01 5.38 26.81
CA ASN A 125 13.15 6.37 27.87
C ASN A 125 12.14 6.22 29.02
N LYS A 126 11.35 5.13 29.05
CA LYS A 126 10.27 4.89 30.02
C LYS A 126 9.23 6.03 30.07
N LEU A 127 9.01 6.68 28.93
CA LEU A 127 7.99 7.72 28.75
C LEU A 127 6.68 7.09 28.24
N THR A 128 5.60 7.82 28.45
CA THR A 128 4.32 7.59 27.78
C THR A 128 4.20 8.55 26.61
N THR A 129 3.77 8.04 25.45
CA THR A 129 3.49 8.87 24.27
C THR A 129 2.00 8.95 24.06
N SER A 130 1.42 10.14 24.18
CA SER A 130 0.03 10.40 23.84
C SER A 130 -0.03 11.07 22.48
N VAL A 131 -0.93 10.61 21.61
CA VAL A 131 -1.04 11.10 20.23
C VAL A 131 -2.48 11.50 19.96
N ALA A 132 -2.69 12.68 19.37
CA ALA A 132 -3.97 13.09 18.80
C ALA A 132 -3.92 12.95 17.28
N PHE A 133 -4.89 12.23 16.71
CA PHE A 133 -5.11 12.06 15.27
C PHE A 133 -6.27 12.96 14.85
N ILE A 134 -5.95 14.10 14.26
CA ILE A 134 -6.88 15.17 13.91
C ILE A 134 -7.50 14.87 12.54
N ASP A 135 -8.83 14.84 12.49
CA ASP A 135 -9.60 14.68 11.25
C ASP A 135 -10.16 16.03 10.80
N LEU A 136 -9.86 16.43 9.56
CA LEU A 136 -10.42 17.63 8.93
C LEU A 136 -11.60 17.25 8.02
N SER A 137 -12.77 17.84 8.28
CA SER A 137 -13.97 17.58 7.49
C SER A 137 -13.87 18.22 6.11
N SER A 138 -13.86 17.39 5.07
CA SER A 138 -13.87 17.83 3.67
C SER A 138 -12.76 18.86 3.39
N ALA A 139 -11.52 18.52 3.78
CA ALA A 139 -10.39 19.45 3.79
C ALA A 139 -10.19 20.16 2.44
N TYR A 140 -10.31 19.45 1.32
CA TYR A 140 -10.20 20.03 -0.02
C TYR A 140 -11.36 20.96 -0.36
N ASP A 141 -12.59 20.58 -0.01
CA ASP A 141 -13.80 21.34 -0.35
C ASP A 141 -13.95 22.61 0.49
N THR A 142 -13.23 22.71 1.61
CA THR A 142 -13.28 23.85 2.56
C THR A 142 -12.18 24.89 2.34
N VAL A 143 -11.23 24.66 1.43
CA VAL A 143 -10.15 25.61 1.15
C VAL A 143 -10.72 26.96 0.71
N TRP A 144 -10.39 28.00 1.48
CA TRP A 144 -10.82 29.36 1.20
C TRP A 144 -9.95 29.97 0.09
N ARG A 145 -10.54 30.21 -1.08
CA ARG A 145 -9.83 30.65 -2.28
C ARG A 145 -9.03 31.93 -2.05
N LYS A 146 -9.66 32.96 -1.47
CA LYS A 146 -8.97 34.26 -1.26
C LYS A 146 -7.77 34.10 -0.33
N GLY A 147 -7.90 33.34 0.75
CA GLY A 147 -6.81 33.04 1.68
C GLY A 147 -5.66 32.28 1.00
N LEU A 148 -5.98 31.27 0.19
CA LEU A 148 -4.98 30.56 -0.61
C LEU A 148 -4.23 31.48 -1.57
N LEU A 149 -4.94 32.39 -2.25
CA LEU A 149 -4.34 33.35 -3.18
C LEU A 149 -3.37 34.30 -2.47
N VAL A 150 -3.69 34.75 -1.24
CA VAL A 150 -2.76 35.55 -0.42
C VAL A 150 -1.46 34.77 -0.18
N LYS A 151 -1.55 33.53 0.34
CA LYS A 151 -0.36 32.70 0.59
C LYS A 151 0.45 32.43 -0.68
N LEU A 152 -0.21 32.23 -1.82
CA LEU A 152 0.47 32.05 -3.10
C LEU A 152 1.21 33.31 -3.55
N TYR A 153 0.63 34.49 -3.34
CA TYR A 153 1.26 35.75 -3.72
C TYR A 153 2.48 36.06 -2.86
N ASP A 154 2.42 35.73 -1.57
CA ASP A 154 3.56 35.90 -0.64
C ASP A 154 4.77 35.04 -1.07
N LEU A 155 4.52 33.86 -1.62
CA LEU A 155 5.57 32.95 -2.09
C LEU A 155 6.02 33.24 -3.53
N ILE A 156 5.09 33.65 -4.39
CA ILE A 156 5.34 33.95 -5.80
C ILE A 156 4.64 35.28 -6.13
N PRO A 157 5.33 36.43 -5.97
CA PRO A 157 4.74 37.76 -6.15
C PRO A 157 4.59 38.09 -7.65
N CYS A 158 3.76 37.30 -8.34
CA CYS A 158 3.48 37.41 -9.76
C CYS A 158 1.97 37.66 -9.97
N PRO A 159 1.56 38.90 -10.28
CA PRO A 159 0.15 39.24 -10.49
C PRO A 159 -0.52 38.44 -11.61
N LEU A 160 0.23 38.05 -12.64
CA LEU A 160 -0.27 37.25 -13.75
C LEU A 160 -0.62 35.83 -13.30
N LEU A 161 0.28 35.18 -12.56
CA LEU A 161 0.04 33.86 -11.98
C LEU A 161 -1.15 33.92 -11.02
N LEU A 162 -1.24 34.94 -10.18
CA LEU A 162 -2.33 35.10 -9.22
C LEU A 162 -3.69 35.23 -9.93
N ARG A 163 -3.76 36.04 -10.99
CA ARG A 163 -4.96 36.20 -11.82
C ARG A 163 -5.38 34.87 -12.45
N LEU A 164 -4.41 34.12 -12.97
CA LEU A 164 -4.64 32.82 -13.56
C LEU A 164 -5.14 31.81 -12.52
N MET A 165 -4.46 31.67 -11.37
CA MET A 165 -4.87 30.78 -10.29
C MET A 165 -6.27 31.13 -9.79
N ASN A 166 -6.57 32.41 -9.62
CA ASN A 166 -7.89 32.88 -9.27
C ASN A 166 -8.95 32.45 -10.30
N ASN A 167 -8.66 32.64 -11.59
CA ASN A 167 -9.57 32.27 -12.68
C ASN A 167 -9.78 30.75 -12.78
N MET A 168 -8.75 29.95 -12.51
CA MET A 168 -8.83 28.48 -12.49
C MET A 168 -9.65 27.95 -11.32
N LEU A 169 -9.62 28.63 -10.16
CA LEU A 169 -10.28 28.19 -8.93
C LEU A 169 -11.72 28.72 -8.77
N CYS A 170 -12.07 29.86 -9.38
CA CYS A 170 -13.41 30.47 -9.30
C CYS A 170 -14.36 29.95 -10.38
N ASP A 171 -15.67 30.19 -10.23
CA ASP A 171 -16.72 29.92 -11.23
C ASP A 171 -16.62 28.54 -11.89
N ARG A 172 -16.23 27.52 -11.12
CA ARG A 172 -16.12 26.15 -11.60
C ARG A 172 -17.52 25.55 -11.65
N LEU A 173 -17.91 24.98 -12.77
CA LEU A 173 -19.21 24.36 -12.94
C LEU A 173 -19.09 22.85 -12.75
N VAL A 174 -19.84 22.31 -11.80
CA VAL A 174 -19.85 20.87 -11.49
C VAL A 174 -21.22 20.29 -11.77
N LYS A 175 -21.25 19.07 -12.31
CA LYS A 175 -22.47 18.28 -12.52
C LYS A 175 -22.28 16.90 -11.92
N VAL A 176 -23.08 16.54 -10.92
CA VAL A 176 -22.97 15.26 -10.22
C VAL A 176 -23.68 14.17 -11.03
N HIS A 177 -23.04 13.02 -11.17
CA HIS A 177 -23.57 11.85 -11.87
C HIS A 177 -23.63 10.67 -10.91
N ILE A 178 -24.81 10.04 -10.83
CA ILE A 178 -25.06 8.82 -10.04
C ILE A 178 -25.80 7.84 -10.95
N GLY A 179 -25.10 6.78 -11.37
CA GLY A 179 -25.62 5.86 -12.39
C GLY A 179 -25.95 6.62 -13.68
N GLN A 180 -27.21 6.51 -14.12
CA GLN A 180 -27.74 7.19 -15.32
C GLN A 180 -28.36 8.57 -15.02
N ARG A 181 -28.39 9.00 -13.76
CA ARG A 181 -28.98 10.28 -13.36
C ARG A 181 -27.91 11.37 -13.23
N GLU A 182 -28.30 12.58 -13.59
CA GLU A 182 -27.45 13.77 -13.52
C GLU A 182 -28.14 14.92 -12.78
N SER A 183 -27.37 15.68 -12.02
CA SER A 183 -27.86 16.90 -11.37
C SER A 183 -27.89 18.07 -12.35
N GLY A 184 -28.52 19.19 -11.96
CA GLY A 184 -28.22 20.49 -12.58
C GLY A 184 -26.76 20.90 -12.35
N PHE A 185 -26.28 21.88 -13.12
CA PHE A 185 -24.97 22.49 -12.86
C PHE A 185 -25.01 23.28 -11.55
N ARG A 186 -23.96 23.13 -10.75
CA ARG A 186 -23.68 24.00 -9.60
C ARG A 186 -22.38 24.73 -9.81
N GLN A 187 -22.34 25.99 -9.41
CA GLN A 187 -21.13 26.81 -9.45
C GLN A 187 -20.40 26.72 -8.11
N LEU A 188 -19.10 26.45 -8.15
CA LEU A 188 -18.20 26.41 -7.00
C LEU A 188 -17.18 27.54 -7.08
N ASN A 189 -17.05 28.29 -5.99
CA ASN A 189 -16.14 29.43 -5.88
C ASN A 189 -15.02 29.26 -4.84
N ASP A 190 -15.14 28.22 -4.01
CA ASP A 190 -14.14 27.81 -3.02
C ASP A 190 -13.88 26.29 -3.17
N GLY A 191 -12.89 25.82 -2.42
CA GLY A 191 -12.44 24.43 -2.46
C GLY A 191 -11.55 24.09 -3.66
N LEU A 192 -10.87 22.96 -3.55
CA LEU A 192 -9.96 22.42 -4.55
C LEU A 192 -10.60 21.19 -5.22
N PRO A 193 -10.60 21.09 -6.57
CA PRO A 193 -11.21 19.96 -7.25
C PRO A 193 -10.44 18.66 -6.98
N GLN A 194 -11.12 17.65 -6.40
CA GLN A 194 -10.57 16.31 -6.21
C GLN A 194 -10.35 15.63 -7.57
N GLY A 195 -9.11 15.63 -8.06
CA GLY A 195 -8.75 15.18 -9.41
C GLY A 195 -7.94 16.21 -10.22
N SER A 196 -7.80 17.43 -9.71
CA SER A 196 -6.86 18.44 -10.24
C SER A 196 -5.42 18.05 -9.98
N VAL A 197 -4.55 18.44 -10.91
CA VAL A 197 -3.11 18.26 -10.81
C VAL A 197 -2.49 19.22 -9.80
N LEU A 198 -3.02 20.44 -9.69
CA LEU A 198 -2.51 21.48 -8.79
C LEU A 198 -3.06 21.36 -7.37
N ALA A 199 -4.27 20.82 -7.21
CA ALA A 199 -4.94 20.74 -5.91
C ALA A 199 -4.06 20.19 -4.77
N PRO A 200 -3.25 19.11 -4.94
CA PRO A 200 -2.41 18.60 -3.86
C PRO A 200 -1.35 19.58 -3.35
N ILE A 201 -0.61 20.23 -4.26
CA ILE A 201 0.42 21.20 -3.86
C ILE A 201 -0.23 22.47 -3.29
N LEU A 202 -1.36 22.90 -3.85
CA LEU A 202 -2.11 24.04 -3.33
C LEU A 202 -2.64 23.81 -1.92
N PHE A 203 -3.09 22.59 -1.62
CA PHE A 203 -3.51 22.22 -0.26
C PHE A 203 -2.34 22.26 0.71
N ASN A 204 -1.18 21.71 0.34
CA ASN A 204 0.01 21.78 1.19
C ASN A 204 0.45 23.21 1.49
N ILE A 205 0.39 24.12 0.50
CA ILE A 205 0.66 25.55 0.70
C ILE A 205 -0.40 26.19 1.59
N TYR A 206 -1.65 25.80 1.44
CA TYR A 206 -2.73 26.29 2.28
C TYR A 206 -2.52 25.97 3.75
N THR A 207 -1.85 24.86 4.07
CA THR A 207 -1.58 24.40 5.44
C THR A 207 -0.10 24.52 5.83
N ALA A 208 0.74 25.20 5.02
CA ALA A 208 2.19 25.22 5.23
C ALA A 208 2.61 25.99 6.49
N ASP A 209 1.76 26.89 6.96
CA ASP A 209 1.94 27.76 8.13
C ASP A 209 1.12 27.27 9.34
N ILE A 210 0.80 25.98 9.42
CA ILE A 210 0.29 25.38 10.67
C ILE A 210 1.27 25.78 11.80
N PRO A 211 0.77 26.34 12.92
CA PRO A 211 1.62 26.93 13.94
C PRO A 211 2.58 25.91 14.55
N GLU A 212 3.64 26.43 15.18
CA GLU A 212 4.48 25.59 16.02
C GLU A 212 3.71 25.07 17.23
N THR A 213 4.05 23.84 17.61
CA THR A 213 3.42 23.09 18.70
C THR A 213 4.50 22.56 19.62
N ASN A 214 4.18 22.38 20.90
CA ASN A 214 5.08 21.67 21.81
C ASN A 214 5.13 20.18 21.48
N CYS A 215 4.05 19.65 20.91
CA CYS A 215 3.97 18.30 20.37
C CYS A 215 4.78 18.15 19.08
N ARG A 216 5.31 16.95 18.84
CA ARG A 216 5.89 16.57 17.56
C ARG A 216 4.78 16.39 16.51
N LYS A 217 4.91 17.04 15.35
CA LYS A 217 3.95 16.97 14.24
C LYS A 217 4.33 15.87 13.23
N PHE A 218 3.34 15.06 12.85
CA PHE A 218 3.41 14.09 11.77
C PHE A 218 2.23 14.35 10.84
N ILE A 219 2.48 15.00 9.70
CA ILE A 219 1.41 15.45 8.81
C ILE A 219 1.52 14.73 7.46
N TYR A 220 0.40 14.20 6.97
CA TYR A 220 0.28 13.69 5.61
C TYR A 220 -0.98 14.27 4.97
N ALA A 221 -0.82 15.37 4.24
CA ALA A 221 -1.93 16.15 3.71
C ALA A 221 -2.90 16.58 4.84
N ASP A 222 -4.14 16.12 4.78
CA ASP A 222 -5.21 16.38 5.75
C ASP A 222 -5.17 15.46 6.97
N ASP A 223 -4.45 14.34 6.91
CA ASP A 223 -4.19 13.47 8.06
C ASP A 223 -3.10 14.11 8.94
N ILE A 224 -3.48 14.70 10.07
CA ILE A 224 -2.56 15.35 11.01
C ILE A 224 -2.49 14.53 12.29
N ALA A 225 -1.28 14.15 12.71
CA ALA A 225 -1.03 13.59 14.04
C ALA A 225 -0.05 14.47 14.82
N ILE A 226 -0.36 14.73 16.10
CA ILE A 226 0.55 15.40 17.03
C ILE A 226 0.82 14.52 18.24
N ALA A 227 2.08 14.40 18.65
CA ALA A 227 2.51 13.51 19.73
C ALA A 227 3.22 14.26 20.85
N SER A 228 2.86 13.95 22.09
CA SER A 228 3.53 14.43 23.31
C SER A 228 4.10 13.27 24.11
N GLN A 229 5.31 13.42 24.62
CA GLN A 229 6.00 12.42 25.44
C GLN A 229 6.33 12.95 26.81
N HIS A 230 5.93 12.22 27.85
CA HIS A 230 6.30 12.56 29.22
C HIS A 230 6.24 11.33 30.14
N LYS A 231 6.89 11.39 31.31
CA LYS A 231 6.80 10.34 32.33
C LYS A 231 5.38 10.22 32.90
N GLU A 232 4.75 11.37 33.09
CA GLU A 232 3.39 11.51 33.62
C GLU A 232 2.40 11.80 32.49
N VAL A 233 1.39 10.93 32.37
CA VAL A 233 0.36 11.03 31.31
C VAL A 233 -0.39 12.36 31.35
N ARG A 234 -0.66 12.89 32.55
CA ARG A 234 -1.35 14.18 32.73
C ARG A 234 -0.64 15.35 32.05
N VAL A 235 0.68 15.34 32.03
CA VAL A 235 1.45 16.37 31.32
C VAL A 235 1.25 16.23 29.81
N THR A 236 1.25 15.01 29.28
CA THR A 236 0.96 14.80 27.85
C THR A 236 -0.46 15.23 27.47
N GLU A 237 -1.44 15.02 28.35
CA GLU A 237 -2.83 15.45 28.15
C GLU A 237 -2.95 16.97 28.11
N TYR A 238 -2.29 17.65 29.05
CA TYR A 238 -2.24 19.12 29.11
C TYR A 238 -1.58 19.70 27.85
N THR A 239 -0.42 19.17 27.46
CA THR A 239 0.29 19.62 26.25
C THR A 239 -0.55 19.44 24.99
N LEU A 240 -1.16 18.26 24.81
CA LEU A 240 -2.05 18.02 23.67
C LEU A 240 -3.25 18.95 23.67
N THR A 241 -3.91 19.14 24.82
CA THR A 241 -5.09 20.01 24.93
C THR A 241 -4.74 21.47 24.59
N SER A 242 -3.60 21.96 25.09
CA SER A 242 -3.10 23.31 24.80
C SER A 242 -2.78 23.50 23.32
N ASP A 243 -2.03 22.57 22.72
CA ASP A 243 -1.68 22.65 21.30
C ASP A 243 -2.91 22.51 20.39
N LEU A 244 -3.88 21.66 20.75
CA LEU A 244 -5.16 21.54 20.05
C LEU A 244 -5.98 22.84 20.11
N ALA A 245 -5.94 23.59 21.21
CA ALA A 245 -6.57 24.90 21.30
C ALA A 245 -5.93 25.92 20.34
N ASN A 246 -4.60 25.92 20.24
CA ASN A 246 -3.86 26.77 19.29
C ASN A 246 -4.20 26.39 17.84
N LEU A 247 -4.20 25.10 17.52
CA LEU A 247 -4.57 24.59 16.20
C LEU A 247 -6.03 24.91 15.86
N ASN A 248 -6.96 24.86 16.82
CA ASN A 248 -8.36 25.25 16.61
C ASN A 248 -8.49 26.69 16.14
N ASN A 249 -7.74 27.61 16.76
CA ASN A 249 -7.74 29.02 16.36
C ASN A 249 -7.20 29.20 14.93
N TYR A 250 -6.13 28.48 14.59
CA TYR A 250 -5.61 28.45 13.22
C TYR A 250 -6.65 27.91 12.22
N PHE A 251 -7.28 26.76 12.52
CA PHE A 251 -8.29 26.17 11.64
C PHE A 251 -9.50 27.09 11.44
N LYS A 252 -9.97 27.77 12.50
CA LYS A 252 -11.05 28.77 12.40
C LYS A 252 -10.66 29.94 11.50
N THR A 253 -9.47 30.52 11.69
CA THR A 253 -8.94 31.62 10.87
C THR A 253 -8.85 31.24 9.40
N TRP A 254 -8.36 30.04 9.12
CA TRP A 254 -8.23 29.51 7.75
C TRP A 254 -9.45 28.69 7.30
N LYS A 255 -10.62 28.85 7.94
CA LYS A 255 -11.89 28.21 7.54
C LYS A 255 -11.83 26.69 7.32
N LEU A 256 -10.86 26.02 7.95
CA LEU A 256 -10.76 24.57 8.02
C LEU A 256 -11.69 24.08 9.13
N LYS A 257 -12.35 22.95 8.91
CA LYS A 257 -13.36 22.42 9.82
C LYS A 257 -12.83 21.17 10.53
N PRO A 258 -12.23 21.28 11.72
CA PRO A 258 -11.86 20.11 12.49
C PRO A 258 -13.11 19.31 12.88
N ASN A 259 -12.98 17.99 12.89
CA ASN A 259 -14.04 17.08 13.30
C ASN A 259 -13.73 16.51 14.67
N SER A 260 -14.26 17.11 15.75
CA SER A 260 -14.01 16.62 17.12
C SER A 260 -14.50 15.18 17.31
N THR A 261 -15.61 14.78 16.68
CA THR A 261 -16.16 13.42 16.80
C THR A 261 -15.33 12.32 16.13
N LYS A 262 -14.54 12.67 15.12
CA LYS A 262 -13.64 11.74 14.41
C LYS A 262 -12.18 11.90 14.80
N THR A 263 -11.85 13.04 15.40
CA THR A 263 -10.54 13.24 16.01
C THR A 263 -10.45 12.33 17.23
N GLU A 264 -9.41 11.52 17.27
CA GLU A 264 -9.22 10.51 18.31
C GLU A 264 -7.85 10.65 18.96
N VAL A 265 -7.75 10.19 20.20
CA VAL A 265 -6.49 10.15 20.94
C VAL A 265 -6.12 8.73 21.30
N ALA A 266 -4.83 8.45 21.34
CA ALA A 266 -4.31 7.15 21.75
C ALA A 266 -3.10 7.31 22.66
N CYS A 267 -2.94 6.38 23.60
CA CYS A 267 -1.85 6.37 24.55
C CYS A 267 -0.97 5.14 24.30
N PHE A 268 0.31 5.39 24.05
CA PHE A 268 1.31 4.36 23.78
C PHE A 268 2.29 4.28 24.96
N HIS A 269 2.33 3.12 25.62
CA HIS A 269 3.22 2.86 26.75
C HIS A 269 3.40 1.36 27.00
N LEU A 270 4.42 1.01 27.79
CA LEU A 270 4.67 -0.36 28.23
C LEU A 270 4.19 -0.65 29.67
N ASN A 271 3.63 0.35 30.36
CA ASN A 271 3.16 0.19 31.74
C ASN A 271 1.78 -0.51 31.79
N ASN A 272 1.74 -1.76 32.24
CA ASN A 272 0.48 -2.52 32.35
C ASN A 272 -0.52 -1.92 33.35
N ARG A 273 -0.08 -1.15 34.34
CA ARG A 273 -1.00 -0.48 35.29
C ARG A 273 -1.86 0.58 34.62
N LEU A 274 -1.42 1.12 33.48
CA LEU A 274 -2.14 2.11 32.69
C LEU A 274 -2.94 1.49 31.54
N ALA A 275 -3.08 0.16 31.46
CA ALA A 275 -3.74 -0.51 30.33
C ALA A 275 -5.16 -0.03 30.06
N ASN A 276 -5.91 0.29 31.13
CA ASN A 276 -7.30 0.76 31.05
C ASN A 276 -7.42 2.29 31.18
N TYR A 277 -6.29 3.00 31.18
CA TYR A 277 -6.29 4.45 31.32
C TYR A 277 -6.80 5.11 30.03
N LYS A 278 -7.83 5.95 30.14
CA LYS A 278 -8.34 6.74 29.03
C LYS A 278 -7.84 8.18 29.16
N LEU A 279 -7.30 8.69 28.05
CA LEU A 279 -6.79 10.06 27.98
C LEU A 279 -7.92 11.07 28.17
N ASN A 280 -7.67 12.08 29.01
CA ASN A 280 -8.51 13.24 29.19
C ASN A 280 -7.97 14.42 28.39
N VAL A 281 -8.15 14.38 27.06
CA VAL A 281 -7.72 15.43 26.14
C VAL A 281 -8.95 16.12 25.57
N GLN A 282 -8.96 17.45 25.60
CA GLN A 282 -10.08 18.24 25.09
C GLN A 282 -9.73 18.91 23.77
N PHE A 283 -10.71 19.02 22.89
CA PHE A 283 -10.62 19.79 21.65
C PHE A 283 -11.88 20.62 21.47
N ASN A 284 -11.74 21.95 21.53
CA ASN A 284 -12.87 22.88 21.45
C ASN A 284 -13.95 22.63 22.53
N GLY A 285 -13.53 22.21 23.73
CA GLY A 285 -14.43 21.88 24.85
C GLY A 285 -14.98 20.44 24.82
N ASP A 286 -14.84 19.73 23.71
CA ASP A 286 -15.26 18.33 23.59
C ASP A 286 -14.15 17.41 24.12
N LEU A 287 -14.52 16.43 24.95
CA LEU A 287 -13.62 15.34 25.34
C LEU A 287 -13.42 14.41 24.13
N LEU A 288 -12.16 14.25 23.70
CA LEU A 288 -11.83 13.40 22.56
C LEU A 288 -11.97 11.91 22.89
N ASN A 289 -12.40 11.12 21.91
CA ASN A 289 -12.52 9.69 22.06
C ASN A 289 -11.14 9.03 22.18
N HIS A 290 -10.93 8.25 23.24
CA HIS A 290 -9.74 7.43 23.37
C HIS A 290 -9.89 6.14 22.54
N ASN A 291 -9.05 5.98 21.53
CA ASN A 291 -8.99 4.78 20.71
C ASN A 291 -7.75 3.96 21.04
N GLU A 292 -7.95 2.74 21.51
CA GLU A 292 -6.87 1.78 21.79
C GLU A 292 -6.19 1.27 20.50
N HIS A 293 -6.88 1.39 19.36
CA HIS A 293 -6.49 0.84 18.07
C HIS A 293 -6.61 1.89 16.95
N PRO A 294 -5.97 3.07 17.07
CA PRO A 294 -6.12 4.15 16.10
C PRO A 294 -5.58 3.72 14.74
N GLN A 295 -6.18 4.23 13.67
CA GLN A 295 -5.70 4.00 12.31
C GLN A 295 -5.02 5.25 11.76
N TYR A 296 -3.71 5.15 11.47
CA TYR A 296 -2.93 6.22 10.87
C TYR A 296 -2.36 5.77 9.53
N LEU A 297 -2.68 6.49 8.46
CA LEU A 297 -2.26 6.22 7.07
C LEU A 297 -2.45 4.74 6.65
N GLY A 298 -3.55 4.14 7.09
CA GLY A 298 -3.91 2.76 6.78
C GLY A 298 -3.32 1.69 7.70
N VAL A 299 -2.40 2.03 8.60
CA VAL A 299 -1.84 1.13 9.61
C VAL A 299 -2.60 1.27 10.93
N THR A 300 -3.01 0.15 11.53
CA THR A 300 -3.69 0.14 12.83
C THR A 300 -2.63 -0.05 13.91
N LEU A 301 -2.51 0.93 14.81
CA LEU A 301 -1.55 0.87 15.90
C LEU A 301 -2.20 0.23 17.12
N ASP A 302 -1.38 -0.22 18.08
CA ASP A 302 -1.85 -0.60 19.41
C ASP A 302 -0.89 -0.06 20.46
N ARG A 303 -1.35 -0.01 21.71
CA ARG A 303 -0.63 0.54 22.87
C ARG A 303 0.86 0.20 22.95
N SER A 304 1.26 -0.99 22.51
CA SER A 304 2.65 -1.50 22.59
C SER A 304 3.27 -1.86 21.24
N LEU A 305 2.68 -1.36 20.15
CA LEU A 305 3.10 -1.59 18.75
C LEU A 305 3.32 -3.08 18.42
N THR A 306 2.41 -3.96 18.86
CA THR A 306 2.44 -5.38 18.46
C THR A 306 1.91 -5.59 17.04
N PHE A 307 1.12 -4.65 16.52
CA PHE A 307 0.41 -4.70 15.25
C PHE A 307 -0.55 -5.89 15.10
N LYS A 308 -0.97 -6.51 16.22
CA LYS A 308 -1.84 -7.69 16.22
C LYS A 308 -3.12 -7.46 15.42
N TYR A 309 -3.84 -6.37 15.73
CA TYR A 309 -5.11 -6.05 15.06
C TYR A 309 -4.91 -5.65 13.60
N HIS A 310 -3.83 -4.93 13.29
CA HIS A 310 -3.47 -4.61 11.92
C HIS A 310 -3.25 -5.88 11.10
N LEU A 311 -2.42 -6.80 11.59
CA LEU A 311 -2.04 -8.01 10.86
C LEU A 311 -3.21 -8.98 10.70
N LYS A 312 -4.10 -9.08 11.68
CA LYS A 312 -5.37 -9.82 11.54
C LYS A 312 -6.27 -9.24 10.45
N LYS A 313 -6.44 -7.91 10.42
CA LYS A 313 -7.22 -7.21 9.39
C LYS A 313 -6.58 -7.36 8.00
N THR A 314 -5.26 -7.23 7.92
CA THR A 314 -4.49 -7.42 6.69
C THR A 314 -4.61 -8.86 6.19
N ALA A 315 -4.49 -9.87 7.07
CA ALA A 315 -4.69 -11.26 6.72
C ALA A 315 -6.11 -11.52 6.17
N GLY A 316 -7.16 -10.94 6.77
CA GLY A 316 -8.53 -11.03 6.24
C GLY A 316 -8.67 -10.42 4.83
N LYS A 317 -8.04 -9.26 4.60
CA LYS A 317 -8.01 -8.60 3.29
C LYS A 317 -7.25 -9.43 2.25
N VAL A 318 -6.08 -9.97 2.62
CA VAL A 318 -5.23 -10.81 1.77
C VAL A 318 -5.94 -12.12 1.44
N LYS A 319 -6.61 -12.76 2.42
CA LYS A 319 -7.45 -13.95 2.21
C LYS A 319 -8.51 -13.71 1.14
N THR A 320 -9.27 -12.63 1.27
CA THR A 320 -10.33 -12.28 0.31
C THR A 320 -9.79 -12.13 -1.11
N ARG A 321 -8.61 -11.52 -1.26
CA ARG A 321 -7.95 -11.37 -2.57
C ARG A 321 -7.33 -12.67 -3.09
N ALA A 322 -6.76 -13.49 -2.21
CA ALA A 322 -6.24 -14.81 -2.56
C ALA A 322 -7.35 -15.76 -3.03
N ASN A 323 -8.56 -15.66 -2.46
CA ASN A 323 -9.73 -16.42 -2.92
C ASN A 323 -10.08 -16.10 -4.38
N ILE A 324 -9.89 -14.85 -4.85
CA ILE A 324 -10.10 -14.49 -6.26
C ILE A 324 -9.18 -15.32 -7.16
N LEU A 325 -7.91 -15.52 -6.77
CA LEU A 325 -6.98 -16.36 -7.54
C LEU A 325 -7.45 -17.81 -7.63
N GLN A 326 -8.08 -18.34 -6.58
CA GLN A 326 -8.62 -19.70 -6.56
C GLN A 326 -9.82 -19.88 -7.50
N HIS A 327 -10.53 -18.80 -7.85
CA HIS A 327 -11.58 -18.85 -8.87
C HIS A 327 -11.05 -18.77 -10.31
N LEU A 328 -9.80 -18.35 -10.51
CA LEU A 328 -9.19 -18.25 -11.83
C LEU A 328 -8.56 -19.56 -12.31
N ALA A 329 -8.34 -20.52 -11.41
CA ALA A 329 -7.77 -21.82 -11.76
C ALA A 329 -8.10 -22.92 -10.75
N GLY A 330 -8.38 -24.12 -11.28
CA GLY A 330 -8.40 -25.38 -10.55
C GLY A 330 -7.06 -26.12 -10.62
N SER A 331 -7.10 -27.44 -10.43
CA SER A 331 -5.92 -28.31 -10.61
C SER A 331 -5.62 -28.65 -12.07
N SER A 332 -6.64 -28.77 -12.91
CA SER A 332 -6.52 -29.17 -14.32
C SER A 332 -6.95 -28.10 -15.32
N TRP A 333 -7.57 -27.00 -14.85
CA TRP A 333 -8.18 -25.98 -15.71
C TRP A 333 -7.88 -24.58 -15.21
N GLY A 334 -7.97 -23.60 -16.12
CA GLY A 334 -7.90 -22.17 -15.82
C GLY A 334 -6.57 -21.52 -16.22
N ALA A 335 -6.28 -20.38 -15.61
CA ALA A 335 -5.16 -19.53 -16.00
C ALA A 335 -3.78 -20.20 -15.79
N SER A 336 -2.82 -19.85 -16.64
CA SER A 336 -1.43 -20.29 -16.50
C SER A 336 -0.77 -19.73 -15.25
N ALA A 337 0.31 -20.37 -14.80
CA ALA A 337 1.02 -19.95 -13.59
C ALA A 337 1.54 -18.50 -13.70
N LYS A 338 1.98 -18.05 -14.89
CA LYS A 338 2.42 -16.66 -15.10
C LYS A 338 1.30 -15.63 -14.92
N VAL A 339 0.09 -15.95 -15.39
CA VAL A 339 -1.08 -15.08 -15.22
C VAL A 339 -1.48 -15.03 -13.75
N LEU A 340 -1.54 -16.18 -13.07
CA LEU A 340 -1.82 -16.26 -11.64
C LEU A 340 -0.77 -15.52 -10.80
N ARG A 341 0.52 -15.66 -11.14
CA ARG A 341 1.62 -14.98 -10.47
C ARG A 341 1.52 -13.47 -10.61
N THR A 342 1.30 -12.97 -11.82
CA THR A 342 1.12 -11.52 -12.08
C THR A 342 -0.11 -10.99 -11.34
N SER A 343 -1.20 -11.74 -11.33
CA SER A 343 -2.43 -11.40 -10.60
C SER A 343 -2.19 -11.39 -9.08
N ALA A 344 -1.43 -12.35 -8.56
CA ALA A 344 -1.08 -12.41 -7.14
C ALA A 344 -0.21 -11.24 -6.72
N LEU A 345 0.84 -10.91 -7.48
CA LEU A 345 1.71 -9.77 -7.18
C LEU A 345 0.92 -8.45 -7.17
N SER A 346 0.05 -8.25 -8.16
CA SER A 346 -0.74 -7.02 -8.31
C SER A 346 -1.90 -6.88 -7.30
N LEU A 347 -2.59 -7.97 -6.97
CA LEU A 347 -3.76 -7.94 -6.08
C LEU A 347 -3.43 -8.34 -4.64
N VAL A 348 -2.72 -9.45 -4.44
CA VAL A 348 -2.50 -10.05 -3.12
C VAL A 348 -1.32 -9.39 -2.41
N TYR A 349 -0.13 -9.43 -3.03
CA TYR A 349 1.09 -8.91 -2.41
C TYR A 349 1.05 -7.39 -2.22
N SER A 350 0.48 -6.65 -3.18
CA SER A 350 0.29 -5.20 -3.03
C SER A 350 -0.51 -4.79 -1.78
N ALA A 351 -1.45 -5.63 -1.34
CA ALA A 351 -2.16 -5.41 -0.07
C ALA A 351 -1.41 -5.95 1.14
N ALA A 352 -0.74 -7.10 1.00
CA ALA A 352 -0.03 -7.74 2.10
C ALA A 352 1.21 -6.95 2.54
N GLU A 353 1.88 -6.27 1.60
CA GLU A 353 3.18 -5.62 1.84
C GLU A 353 3.07 -4.12 2.10
N TYR A 354 1.84 -3.58 2.12
CA TYR A 354 1.62 -2.17 2.44
C TYR A 354 2.15 -1.84 3.84
N CYS A 355 3.09 -0.90 3.91
CA CYS A 355 3.80 -0.51 5.14
C CYS A 355 4.46 -1.67 5.89
N ALA A 356 4.83 -2.77 5.21
CA ALA A 356 5.54 -3.90 5.81
C ALA A 356 6.77 -3.53 6.65
N PRO A 357 7.61 -2.54 6.26
CA PRO A 357 8.72 -2.09 7.09
C PRO A 357 8.33 -1.66 8.52
N VAL A 358 7.11 -1.18 8.74
CA VAL A 358 6.65 -0.73 10.08
C VAL A 358 6.43 -1.92 11.02
N TRP A 359 5.84 -3.00 10.51
CA TRP A 359 5.36 -4.12 11.33
C TRP A 359 6.13 -5.43 11.12
N LEU A 360 7.22 -5.43 10.34
CA LEU A 360 7.92 -6.66 9.91
C LEU A 360 8.34 -7.58 11.07
N ASN A 361 8.68 -6.99 12.22
CA ASN A 361 9.20 -7.69 13.39
C ASN A 361 8.10 -8.16 14.35
N SER A 362 6.82 -7.89 14.02
CA SER A 362 5.70 -8.40 14.80
C SER A 362 5.68 -9.92 14.80
N VAL A 363 5.36 -10.52 15.94
CA VAL A 363 5.13 -11.98 16.05
C VAL A 363 3.89 -12.44 15.27
N HIS A 364 2.99 -11.52 14.93
CA HIS A 364 1.73 -11.80 14.24
C HIS A 364 1.86 -11.84 12.71
N VAL A 365 3.05 -11.59 12.14
CA VAL A 365 3.23 -11.62 10.66
C VAL A 365 2.85 -12.96 10.04
N ARG A 366 2.92 -14.04 10.82
CA ARG A 366 2.51 -15.39 10.42
C ARG A 366 1.06 -15.46 9.92
N GLU A 367 0.17 -14.62 10.45
CA GLU A 367 -1.23 -14.57 10.00
C GLU A 367 -1.35 -14.17 8.52
N VAL A 368 -0.50 -13.24 8.08
CA VAL A 368 -0.42 -12.79 6.68
C VAL A 368 0.32 -13.83 5.84
N ASP A 369 1.41 -14.40 6.34
CA ASP A 369 2.22 -15.40 5.63
C ASP A 369 1.41 -16.63 5.24
N VAL A 370 0.51 -17.10 6.12
CA VAL A 370 -0.41 -18.20 5.80
C VAL A 370 -1.26 -17.88 4.56
N GLN A 371 -1.72 -16.65 4.39
CA GLN A 371 -2.51 -16.26 3.21
C GLN A 371 -1.64 -16.06 1.97
N LEU A 372 -0.41 -15.58 2.12
CA LEU A 372 0.56 -15.51 1.02
C LEU A 372 0.92 -16.92 0.52
N HIS A 373 1.15 -17.87 1.42
CA HIS A 373 1.34 -19.28 1.07
C HIS A 373 0.12 -19.88 0.35
N ARG A 374 -1.11 -19.47 0.69
CA ARG A 374 -2.31 -19.87 -0.07
C ARG A 374 -2.29 -19.34 -1.50
N ALA A 375 -1.88 -18.09 -1.69
CA ALA A 375 -1.72 -17.52 -3.04
C ALA A 375 -0.61 -18.23 -3.82
N MET A 376 0.54 -18.52 -3.19
CA MET A 376 1.61 -19.29 -3.82
C MET A 376 1.14 -20.70 -4.23
N ARG A 377 0.37 -21.40 -3.37
CA ARG A 377 -0.26 -22.69 -3.72
C ARG A 377 -1.20 -22.58 -4.92
N ALA A 378 -2.00 -21.52 -5.00
CA ALA A 378 -2.85 -21.28 -6.16
C ALA A 378 -2.01 -21.13 -7.45
N ILE A 379 -0.88 -20.41 -7.39
CA ILE A 379 0.05 -20.28 -8.52
C ILE A 379 0.66 -21.64 -8.88
N SER A 380 1.23 -22.36 -7.92
CA SER A 380 1.97 -23.61 -8.15
C SER A 380 1.08 -24.81 -8.47
N GLY A 381 -0.21 -24.79 -8.12
CA GLY A 381 -1.10 -25.95 -8.29
C GLY A 381 -0.81 -27.10 -7.31
N THR A 382 -0.04 -26.82 -6.26
CA THR A 382 0.35 -27.78 -5.22
C THR A 382 -0.70 -27.93 -4.13
N LEU A 383 -0.61 -29.03 -3.39
CA LEU A 383 -1.57 -29.40 -2.36
C LEU A 383 -1.19 -28.82 -0.99
N MET A 384 -2.11 -28.90 -0.02
CA MET A 384 -1.89 -28.29 1.30
C MET A 384 -0.71 -28.93 2.04
N SER A 385 -0.48 -30.23 1.84
CA SER A 385 0.62 -31.00 2.44
C SER A 385 2.00 -30.70 1.86
N THR A 386 2.10 -29.94 0.77
CA THR A 386 3.39 -29.49 0.23
C THR A 386 4.12 -28.63 1.25
N ARG A 387 5.41 -28.95 1.48
CA ARG A 387 6.30 -28.19 2.38
C ARG A 387 6.42 -26.73 1.93
N LEU A 388 6.52 -25.80 2.89
CA LEU A 388 6.37 -24.37 2.62
C LEU A 388 7.53 -23.80 1.79
N GLU A 389 8.72 -24.37 1.93
CA GLU A 389 9.97 -24.00 1.26
C GLU A 389 9.86 -24.13 -0.26
N TRP A 390 9.04 -25.07 -0.75
CA TRP A 390 8.76 -25.23 -2.18
C TRP A 390 7.88 -24.12 -2.76
N LEU A 391 7.03 -23.47 -1.95
CA LEU A 391 6.04 -22.53 -2.48
C LEU A 391 6.68 -21.28 -3.10
N PRO A 392 7.69 -20.63 -2.48
CA PRO A 392 8.45 -19.55 -3.09
C PRO A 392 9.08 -19.93 -4.43
N VAL A 393 9.69 -21.12 -4.50
CA VAL A 393 10.41 -21.62 -5.67
C VAL A 393 9.44 -21.85 -6.83
N LEU A 394 8.36 -22.61 -6.60
CA LEU A 394 7.39 -22.95 -7.64
C LEU A 394 6.58 -21.73 -8.11
N SER A 395 6.28 -20.80 -7.21
CA SER A 395 5.59 -19.56 -7.60
C SER A 395 6.54 -18.50 -8.19
N ASN A 396 7.85 -18.73 -8.13
CA ASN A 396 8.90 -17.76 -8.40
C ASN A 396 8.65 -16.42 -7.68
N ILE A 397 8.35 -16.48 -6.38
CA ILE A 397 8.16 -15.32 -5.51
C ILE A 397 8.96 -15.57 -4.23
N ALA A 398 9.90 -14.68 -3.91
CA ALA A 398 10.73 -14.82 -2.72
C ALA A 398 9.91 -15.03 -1.42
N PRO A 399 10.45 -15.74 -0.42
CA PRO A 399 9.75 -15.98 0.84
C PRO A 399 9.23 -14.68 1.47
N PRO A 400 8.03 -14.69 2.10
CA PRO A 400 7.44 -13.47 2.65
C PRO A 400 8.37 -12.69 3.58
N GLU A 401 9.16 -13.37 4.41
CA GLU A 401 10.12 -12.71 5.31
C GLU A 401 11.26 -12.00 4.57
N VAL A 402 11.77 -12.60 3.48
CA VAL A 402 12.84 -12.04 2.65
C VAL A 402 12.34 -10.76 1.98
N ARG A 403 11.10 -10.78 1.46
CA ARG A 403 10.46 -9.62 0.84
C ARG A 403 10.23 -8.47 1.82
N ARG A 404 9.84 -8.77 3.07
CA ARG A 404 9.71 -7.75 4.11
C ARG A 404 11.05 -7.11 4.48
N LYS A 405 12.11 -7.91 4.62
CA LYS A 405 13.48 -7.43 4.88
C LYS A 405 14.00 -6.57 3.72
N GLU A 406 13.76 -7.00 2.48
CA GLU A 406 14.08 -6.22 1.28
C GLU A 406 13.36 -4.85 1.28
N ALA A 407 12.05 -4.85 1.57
CA ALA A 407 11.28 -3.62 1.67
C ALA A 407 11.81 -2.68 2.77
N LEU A 408 12.21 -3.23 3.93
CA LEU A 408 12.81 -2.46 5.02
C LEU A 408 14.16 -1.86 4.61
N VAL A 409 15.05 -2.64 4.00
CA VAL A 409 16.36 -2.15 3.55
C VAL A 409 16.18 -1.03 2.53
N ARG A 410 15.28 -1.20 1.55
CA ARG A 410 14.97 -0.14 0.57
C ARG A 410 14.46 1.13 1.24
N GLU A 411 13.55 1.01 2.19
CA GLU A 411 13.01 2.16 2.92
C GLU A 411 14.09 2.84 3.76
N TYR A 412 14.95 2.07 4.43
CA TYR A 412 16.06 2.59 5.23
C TYR A 412 17.15 3.25 4.38
N SER A 413 17.51 2.68 3.23
CA SER A 413 18.43 3.33 2.28
C SER A 413 17.90 4.67 1.79
N LYS A 414 16.58 4.77 1.56
CA LYS A 414 15.93 6.06 1.26
C LYS A 414 16.08 7.05 2.43
N ILE A 415 15.87 6.58 3.66
CA ILE A 415 16.01 7.39 4.88
C ILE A 415 17.43 7.95 5.01
N VAL A 416 18.45 7.10 4.89
CA VAL A 416 19.86 7.51 5.03
C VAL A 416 20.30 8.44 3.90
N SER A 417 19.80 8.25 2.68
CA SER A 417 20.14 9.10 1.53
C SER A 417 19.37 10.43 1.46
N SER A 418 18.37 10.63 2.32
CA SER A 418 17.48 11.79 2.27
C SER A 418 17.53 12.60 3.58
N PRO A 419 18.44 13.58 3.72
CA PRO A 419 18.65 14.31 4.98
C PRO A 419 17.45 15.15 5.44
N ASN A 420 16.48 15.40 4.55
CA ASN A 420 15.29 16.21 4.81
C ASN A 420 14.07 15.39 5.29
N LEU A 421 14.26 14.11 5.65
CA LEU A 421 13.17 13.27 6.16
C LEU A 421 13.00 13.45 7.69
N PRO A 422 11.77 13.72 8.16
CA PRO A 422 11.48 13.96 9.58
C PRO A 422 11.97 12.87 10.54
N ILE A 423 11.93 11.61 10.09
CA ILE A 423 12.29 10.44 10.89
C ILE A 423 13.73 10.49 11.42
N LEU A 424 14.65 11.19 10.75
CA LEU A 424 16.05 11.27 11.17
C LEU A 424 16.19 11.93 12.56
N GLN A 425 15.25 12.79 12.95
CA GLN A 425 15.22 13.42 14.27
C GLN A 425 14.78 12.44 15.37
N ASP A 426 14.06 11.38 15.00
CA ASP A 426 13.49 10.41 15.93
C ASP A 426 14.36 9.15 16.09
N ILE A 427 15.39 8.97 15.26
CA ILE A 427 16.32 7.84 15.38
C ILE A 427 17.14 8.02 16.66
N PRO A 428 17.05 7.08 17.63
CA PRO A 428 17.75 7.24 18.89
C PRO A 428 19.28 7.20 18.67
N PRO A 429 20.05 8.11 19.29
CA PRO A 429 21.51 8.17 19.12
C PRO A 429 22.24 6.98 19.75
N GLN A 430 21.59 6.26 20.68
CA GLN A 430 22.16 5.08 21.34
C GLN A 430 21.20 3.88 21.30
N ILE A 431 21.80 2.69 21.22
CA ILE A 431 21.10 1.41 21.22
C ILE A 431 20.53 1.15 22.62
N GLY A 432 19.24 1.48 22.79
CA GLY A 432 18.51 1.40 24.05
C GLY A 432 18.23 0.00 24.62
N ARG A 433 17.64 0.03 25.82
CA ARG A 433 17.29 -1.06 26.76
C ARG A 433 16.40 -2.16 26.16
N LEU A 434 15.49 -1.85 25.25
CA LEU A 434 14.44 -2.76 24.77
C LEU A 434 14.90 -3.66 23.62
N LYS A 435 15.96 -4.43 23.83
CA LYS A 435 16.52 -5.38 22.84
C LYS A 435 15.50 -6.36 22.26
N SER A 436 14.53 -6.80 23.05
CA SER A 436 13.53 -7.80 22.65
C SER A 436 12.47 -7.28 21.67
N ARG A 437 12.27 -5.96 21.57
CA ARG A 437 11.22 -5.37 20.72
C ARG A 437 11.62 -5.27 19.25
N LYS A 438 12.93 -5.33 18.95
CA LYS A 438 13.50 -5.24 17.59
C LYS A 438 12.88 -4.09 16.77
N PRO A 439 13.12 -2.81 17.13
CA PRO A 439 12.67 -1.68 16.32
C PRO A 439 13.08 -1.85 14.85
N PRO A 440 12.21 -1.50 13.87
CA PRO A 440 12.53 -1.69 12.46
C PRO A 440 13.83 -1.00 12.03
N ILE A 441 14.11 0.21 12.51
CA ILE A 441 15.35 0.94 12.20
C ILE A 441 16.59 0.15 12.66
N ARG A 442 16.55 -0.46 13.85
CA ARG A 442 17.65 -1.31 14.33
C ARG A 442 17.82 -2.54 13.44
N SER A 443 16.72 -3.18 13.05
CA SER A 443 16.78 -4.31 12.12
C SER A 443 17.37 -3.91 10.77
N ALA A 444 17.04 -2.71 10.27
CA ALA A 444 17.59 -2.21 9.02
C ALA A 444 19.11 -1.98 9.12
N MET A 445 19.58 -1.37 10.20
CA MET A 445 21.02 -1.20 10.47
C MET A 445 21.75 -2.53 10.53
N GLN A 446 21.18 -3.54 11.21
CA GLN A 446 21.75 -4.89 11.29
C GLN A 446 21.82 -5.57 9.92
N LEU A 447 20.75 -5.47 9.13
CA LEU A 447 20.71 -6.02 7.78
C LEU A 447 21.73 -5.33 6.86
N GLN A 448 21.89 -4.02 6.97
CA GLN A 448 22.88 -3.28 6.19
C GLN A 448 24.31 -3.66 6.60
N ALA A 449 24.61 -3.75 7.90
CA ALA A 449 25.91 -4.19 8.41
C ALA A 449 26.24 -5.64 7.97
N ALA A 450 25.22 -6.50 7.90
CA ALA A 450 25.35 -7.86 7.40
C ALA A 450 25.36 -7.97 5.86
N SER A 451 25.35 -6.84 5.13
CA SER A 451 25.27 -6.81 3.66
C SER A 451 24.14 -7.68 3.10
N PHE A 452 22.96 -7.61 3.74
CA PHE A 452 21.80 -8.41 3.38
C PHE A 452 21.49 -8.31 1.88
N SER A 453 21.41 -9.47 1.23
CA SER A 453 20.91 -9.60 -0.13
C SER A 453 19.71 -10.54 -0.13
N PRO A 454 18.55 -10.13 -0.70
CA PRO A 454 17.37 -10.98 -0.81
C PRO A 454 17.68 -12.30 -1.55
N LYS A 455 18.50 -12.22 -2.61
CA LYS A 455 18.88 -13.37 -3.41
C LYS A 455 19.71 -14.37 -2.60
N THR A 456 20.79 -13.92 -1.98
CA THR A 456 21.69 -14.82 -1.23
C THR A 456 20.99 -15.42 -0.01
N THR A 457 20.14 -14.64 0.67
CA THR A 457 19.35 -15.13 1.80
C THR A 457 18.39 -16.23 1.35
N TRP A 458 17.68 -16.04 0.24
CA TRP A 458 16.77 -17.06 -0.27
C TRP A 458 17.52 -18.32 -0.71
N VAL A 459 18.66 -18.20 -1.41
CA VAL A 459 19.53 -19.34 -1.75
C VAL A 459 19.95 -20.10 -0.50
N SER A 460 20.49 -19.41 0.52
CA SER A 460 20.89 -20.04 1.78
C SER A 460 19.73 -20.75 2.50
N MET A 461 18.53 -20.17 2.49
CA MET A 461 17.33 -20.83 3.05
C MET A 461 16.97 -22.12 2.30
N TRP A 462 17.16 -22.14 0.98
CA TRP A 462 16.90 -23.31 0.14
C TRP A 462 17.98 -24.39 0.31
N ASP A 463 19.25 -24.00 0.34
CA ASP A 463 20.36 -24.93 0.53
C ASP A 463 20.31 -25.60 1.91
N SER A 464 19.76 -24.92 2.92
CA SER A 464 19.54 -25.47 4.26
C SER A 464 18.31 -26.37 4.37
N PHE A 465 17.47 -26.44 3.34
CA PHE A 465 16.22 -27.20 3.38
C PHE A 465 16.45 -28.66 2.97
N GLU A 466 16.26 -29.58 3.91
CA GLU A 466 16.30 -31.02 3.66
C GLU A 466 14.90 -31.55 3.28
N GLY A 467 14.58 -31.54 1.98
CA GLY A 467 13.31 -32.02 1.46
C GLY A 467 13.47 -32.89 0.23
N GLN A 468 12.46 -33.71 -0.03
CA GLN A 468 12.41 -34.55 -1.24
C GLN A 468 12.61 -33.68 -2.47
N ASN A 469 13.49 -34.13 -3.37
CA ASN A 469 13.76 -33.52 -4.67
C ASN A 469 14.27 -32.06 -4.63
N ASN A 470 14.77 -31.58 -3.48
CA ASN A 470 15.35 -30.23 -3.36
C ASN A 470 16.54 -30.00 -4.32
N THR A 471 17.33 -31.04 -4.57
CA THR A 471 18.48 -31.05 -5.48
C THR A 471 18.12 -30.81 -6.95
N LEU A 472 16.83 -30.93 -7.33
CA LEU A 472 16.36 -30.57 -8.67
C LEU A 472 16.46 -29.06 -8.95
N VAL A 473 16.60 -28.24 -7.92
CA VAL A 473 16.63 -26.79 -8.01
C VAL A 473 17.97 -26.29 -7.51
N SER A 474 18.83 -25.88 -8.44
CA SER A 474 20.15 -25.32 -8.13
C SER A 474 20.12 -23.83 -7.79
N ASP A 475 19.15 -23.07 -8.30
CA ASP A 475 18.94 -21.66 -7.96
C ASP A 475 17.44 -21.39 -7.74
N PRO A 476 16.96 -21.28 -6.48
CA PRO A 476 15.55 -21.07 -6.17
C PRO A 476 15.02 -19.71 -6.66
N THR A 477 15.90 -18.79 -7.05
CA THR A 477 15.52 -17.44 -7.48
C THR A 477 15.17 -17.35 -8.95
N LYS A 478 15.54 -18.36 -9.74
CA LYS A 478 15.22 -18.46 -11.16
C LYS A 478 13.82 -19.04 -11.36
N GLU A 479 13.18 -18.63 -12.45
CA GLU A 479 11.92 -19.23 -12.88
C GLU A 479 12.18 -20.70 -13.24
N LEU A 480 11.46 -21.62 -12.58
CA LEU A 480 11.48 -23.02 -12.97
C LEU A 480 10.76 -23.21 -14.30
N GLY A 481 11.25 -24.15 -15.10
CA GLY A 481 10.58 -24.56 -16.33
C GLY A 481 9.11 -24.90 -16.06
N GLY A 482 8.26 -24.56 -17.02
CA GLY A 482 6.88 -25.05 -17.07
C GLY A 482 5.80 -24.05 -16.67
N MET A 483 6.16 -22.84 -16.20
CA MET A 483 5.16 -21.84 -15.79
C MET A 483 4.21 -21.38 -16.92
N ASN A 484 4.59 -21.60 -18.17
CA ASN A 484 3.79 -21.33 -19.37
C ASN A 484 2.93 -22.52 -19.83
N LEU A 485 3.12 -23.70 -19.26
CA LEU A 485 2.36 -24.88 -19.64
C LEU A 485 0.88 -24.73 -19.28
N PRO A 486 -0.01 -25.51 -19.92
CA PRO A 486 -1.39 -25.57 -19.48
C PRO A 486 -1.48 -26.05 -18.02
N ARG A 487 -2.61 -25.72 -17.39
CA ARG A 487 -2.74 -25.78 -15.94
C ARG A 487 -2.54 -27.18 -15.36
N ARG A 488 -2.99 -28.20 -16.10
CA ARG A 488 -2.88 -29.62 -15.70
C ARG A 488 -1.42 -30.03 -15.60
N GLU A 489 -0.66 -29.82 -16.67
CA GLU A 489 0.75 -30.22 -16.78
C GLU A 489 1.61 -29.49 -15.75
N TRP A 490 1.40 -28.18 -15.59
CA TRP A 490 2.08 -27.39 -14.56
C TRP A 490 1.82 -27.92 -13.14
N SER A 491 0.56 -28.24 -12.83
CA SER A 491 0.19 -28.77 -11.52
C SER A 491 0.77 -30.16 -11.29
N LEU A 492 0.76 -31.04 -12.31
CA LEU A 492 1.30 -32.39 -12.24
C LEU A 492 2.81 -32.38 -12.01
N ILE A 493 3.57 -31.63 -12.83
CA ILE A 493 5.02 -31.50 -12.69
C ILE A 493 5.38 -31.05 -11.27
N ASN A 494 4.66 -30.08 -10.72
CA ASN A 494 4.93 -29.58 -9.37
C ASN A 494 4.58 -30.58 -8.27
N ARG A 495 3.63 -31.50 -8.49
CA ARG A 495 3.36 -32.60 -7.56
C ARG A 495 4.50 -33.62 -7.58
N PHE A 496 5.06 -33.94 -8.74
CA PHE A 496 6.26 -34.77 -8.85
C PHE A 496 7.48 -34.09 -8.21
N ARG A 497 7.74 -32.81 -8.53
CA ARG A 497 8.82 -32.02 -7.90
C ARG A 497 8.74 -32.05 -6.38
N THR A 498 7.54 -31.94 -5.81
CA THR A 498 7.39 -31.88 -4.34
C THR A 498 7.22 -33.24 -3.67
N GLY A 499 7.05 -34.31 -4.46
CA GLY A 499 6.66 -35.64 -3.96
C GLY A 499 5.24 -35.71 -3.38
N VAL A 500 4.44 -34.65 -3.51
CA VAL A 500 3.08 -34.54 -2.96
C VAL A 500 2.06 -34.45 -4.08
N GLY A 501 1.27 -35.50 -4.27
CA GLY A 501 0.17 -35.56 -5.23
C GLY A 501 -1.00 -36.40 -4.73
N ARG A 502 -2.03 -36.59 -5.54
CA ARG A 502 -3.22 -37.41 -5.20
C ARG A 502 -3.02 -38.89 -5.55
N CYS A 503 -1.82 -39.41 -5.38
CA CYS A 503 -1.53 -40.84 -5.49
C CYS A 503 -2.09 -41.60 -4.27
N ASN A 504 -2.19 -42.93 -4.35
CA ASN A 504 -2.86 -43.72 -3.31
C ASN A 504 -2.17 -43.59 -1.94
N TYR A 505 -0.85 -43.47 -1.87
CA TYR A 505 -0.13 -43.18 -0.62
C TYR A 505 -0.67 -41.93 0.10
N TRP A 506 -0.77 -40.81 -0.62
CA TRP A 506 -1.23 -39.54 -0.03
C TRP A 506 -2.72 -39.55 0.27
N LYS A 507 -3.54 -40.17 -0.60
CA LYS A 507 -4.97 -40.36 -0.33
C LYS A 507 -5.18 -41.18 0.95
N ALA A 508 -4.40 -42.24 1.17
CA ALA A 508 -4.45 -43.04 2.40
C ALA A 508 -4.02 -42.22 3.61
N LYS A 509 -2.93 -41.46 3.49
CA LYS A 509 -2.45 -40.54 4.52
C LYS A 509 -3.47 -39.45 4.89
N TRP A 510 -4.34 -39.06 3.96
CA TRP A 510 -5.45 -38.13 4.19
C TRP A 510 -6.77 -38.81 4.60
N GLY A 511 -6.79 -40.15 4.75
CA GLY A 511 -7.98 -40.92 5.12
C GLY A 511 -9.05 -40.99 4.02
N GLN A 512 -8.67 -40.80 2.75
CA GLN A 512 -9.59 -40.89 1.61
C GLN A 512 -9.70 -42.29 1.01
N THR A 513 -8.76 -43.17 1.32
CA THR A 513 -8.73 -44.59 0.94
C THR A 513 -8.01 -45.37 2.02
N ASN A 514 -8.32 -46.67 2.15
CA ASN A 514 -7.56 -47.58 3.02
C ASN A 514 -6.44 -48.30 2.26
N ASP A 515 -6.49 -48.28 0.93
CA ASP A 515 -5.51 -48.93 0.07
C ASP A 515 -4.53 -47.89 -0.49
N GLN A 516 -3.26 -48.06 -0.15
CA GLN A 516 -2.16 -47.25 -0.66
C GLN A 516 -1.42 -47.91 -1.83
N SER A 517 -1.77 -49.14 -2.21
CA SER A 517 -1.07 -49.93 -3.23
C SER A 517 -1.21 -49.34 -4.63
N CYS A 518 -0.33 -49.78 -5.53
CA CYS A 518 -0.39 -49.49 -6.95
C CYS A 518 -1.01 -50.66 -7.70
N ASP A 519 -1.74 -50.39 -8.78
CA ASP A 519 -2.30 -51.39 -9.69
C ASP A 519 -1.24 -52.25 -10.40
N CYS A 520 0.02 -51.83 -10.41
CA CYS A 520 1.16 -52.66 -10.82
C CYS A 520 1.58 -53.72 -9.78
N GLY A 521 0.93 -53.76 -8.61
CA GLY A 521 1.22 -54.69 -7.51
C GLY A 521 2.17 -54.16 -6.43
N ALA A 522 2.69 -52.93 -6.56
CA ALA A 522 3.54 -52.32 -5.54
C ALA A 522 2.75 -51.98 -4.27
N ALA A 523 3.38 -52.19 -3.10
CA ALA A 523 2.72 -51.99 -1.80
C ALA A 523 2.33 -50.52 -1.51
N SER A 524 2.96 -49.54 -2.17
CA SER A 524 2.66 -48.12 -2.01
C SER A 524 2.87 -47.35 -3.31
N GLN A 525 1.80 -46.74 -3.81
CA GLN A 525 1.85 -45.82 -4.94
C GLN A 525 2.22 -44.42 -4.46
N THR A 526 3.52 -44.13 -4.38
CA THR A 526 4.04 -42.78 -4.15
C THR A 526 4.27 -42.04 -5.46
N MET A 527 4.50 -40.71 -5.40
CA MET A 527 4.89 -39.95 -6.59
C MET A 527 6.23 -40.43 -7.17
N ASP A 528 7.15 -40.89 -6.31
CA ASP A 528 8.45 -41.42 -6.69
C ASP A 528 8.34 -42.79 -7.38
N HIS A 529 7.49 -43.66 -6.82
CA HIS A 529 7.15 -44.93 -7.44
C HIS A 529 6.57 -44.75 -8.85
N ILE A 530 5.61 -43.83 -9.02
CA ILE A 530 4.96 -43.59 -10.33
C ILE A 530 5.99 -43.21 -11.39
N ILE A 531 6.97 -42.38 -11.06
CA ILE A 531 7.92 -41.85 -12.04
C ILE A 531 9.14 -42.75 -12.26
N ASN A 532 9.64 -43.44 -11.23
CA ASN A 532 10.91 -44.18 -11.32
C ASN A 532 10.73 -45.70 -11.38
N GLU A 533 9.64 -46.27 -10.85
CA GLU A 533 9.56 -47.71 -10.56
C GLU A 533 8.38 -48.42 -11.22
N CYS A 534 7.26 -47.71 -11.44
CA CYS A 534 6.02 -48.31 -11.89
C CYS A 534 6.17 -48.90 -13.31
N PRO A 535 6.05 -50.23 -13.51
CA PRO A 535 6.24 -50.84 -14.84
C PRO A 535 5.24 -50.34 -15.90
N GLN A 536 4.11 -49.80 -15.46
CA GLN A 536 3.05 -49.29 -16.32
C GLN A 536 3.19 -47.79 -16.64
N ARG A 537 3.91 -47.03 -15.82
CA ARG A 537 3.88 -45.55 -15.84
C ARG A 537 5.22 -44.85 -15.67
N ALA A 538 6.29 -45.58 -15.34
CA ALA A 538 7.60 -44.98 -15.13
C ALA A 538 8.02 -44.16 -16.36
N PHE A 539 8.59 -42.98 -16.11
CA PHE A 539 9.16 -42.16 -17.16
C PHE A 539 10.64 -42.54 -17.29
N PRO A 540 11.12 -43.04 -18.44
CA PRO A 540 12.51 -43.50 -18.58
C PRO A 540 13.56 -42.43 -18.23
N GLY A 541 13.26 -41.14 -18.47
CA GLY A 541 14.12 -40.00 -18.13
C GLY A 541 14.15 -39.63 -16.63
N GLY A 542 13.27 -40.24 -15.84
CA GLY A 542 13.15 -39.99 -14.40
C GLY A 542 12.77 -38.54 -14.05
N ILE A 543 12.86 -38.24 -12.75
CA ILE A 543 12.44 -36.93 -12.22
C ILE A 543 13.29 -35.75 -12.72
N THR A 544 14.57 -35.97 -12.99
CA THR A 544 15.49 -34.92 -13.46
C THR A 544 15.10 -34.44 -14.85
N GLU A 545 14.83 -35.36 -15.77
CA GLU A 545 14.42 -34.99 -17.12
C GLU A 545 12.99 -34.43 -17.15
N LEU A 546 12.08 -34.95 -16.31
CA LEU A 546 10.74 -34.36 -16.12
C LEU A 546 10.83 -32.90 -15.64
N ASN A 547 11.75 -32.61 -14.72
CA ASN A 547 11.97 -31.26 -14.21
C ASN A 547 12.48 -30.28 -15.29
N ASN A 548 13.24 -30.79 -16.27
CA ASN A 548 13.77 -30.05 -17.41
C ASN A 548 12.75 -29.84 -18.54
N ILE A 549 11.65 -30.60 -18.53
CA ILE A 549 10.52 -30.46 -19.48
C ILE A 549 10.97 -30.72 -20.91
N SER A 550 11.56 -31.91 -21.13
CA SER A 550 11.80 -32.43 -22.48
C SER A 550 10.48 -32.65 -23.23
N GLN A 551 10.54 -32.83 -24.55
CA GLN A 551 9.33 -33.10 -25.34
C GLN A 551 8.72 -34.44 -24.93
N GLU A 552 9.56 -35.43 -24.64
CA GLU A 552 9.22 -36.74 -24.12
C GLU A 552 8.51 -36.64 -22.76
N ALA A 553 9.01 -35.79 -21.86
CA ALA A 553 8.38 -35.54 -20.57
C ALA A 553 6.99 -34.92 -20.70
N LEU A 554 6.79 -33.99 -21.65
CA LEU A 554 5.48 -33.40 -21.92
C LEU A 554 4.49 -34.40 -22.53
N HIS A 555 4.96 -35.24 -23.45
CA HIS A 555 4.16 -36.32 -24.01
C HIS A 555 3.71 -37.28 -22.90
N TRP A 556 4.64 -37.72 -22.06
CA TRP A 556 4.37 -38.59 -20.93
C TRP A 556 3.35 -38.00 -19.94
N LEU A 557 3.47 -36.71 -19.60
CA LEU A 557 2.47 -36.02 -18.75
C LEU A 557 1.07 -35.96 -19.37
N HIS A 558 1.01 -35.83 -20.70
CA HIS A 558 -0.25 -35.80 -21.42
C HIS A 558 -0.93 -37.17 -21.40
N GLU A 559 -0.16 -38.24 -21.59
CA GLU A 559 -0.65 -39.63 -21.59
C GLU A 559 -0.92 -40.20 -20.20
N LEU A 560 -0.40 -39.57 -19.14
CA LEU A 560 -0.58 -40.03 -17.77
C LEU A 560 -2.08 -40.13 -17.41
N ASP A 561 -2.53 -41.36 -17.21
CA ASP A 561 -3.92 -41.78 -16.95
C ASP A 561 -4.38 -41.54 -15.50
N LEU A 562 -3.49 -41.07 -14.63
CA LEU A 562 -3.80 -40.80 -13.22
C LEU A 562 -4.30 -39.38 -12.98
N ALA A 563 -5.41 -39.26 -12.24
CA ALA A 563 -5.87 -38.01 -11.66
C ALA A 563 -5.06 -37.64 -10.40
N LEU A 564 -3.78 -37.31 -10.59
CA LEU A 564 -2.82 -36.95 -9.53
C LEU A 564 -2.99 -35.53 -9.03
#